data_AF-A0AAV8XA32-F1
#
_entry.id   AF-A0AAV8XA32-F1
#
_cell.length_a   1.000
_cell.length_b   1.000
_cell.length_c   1.000
_cell.angle_alpha   90.00
_cell.angle_beta   90.00
_cell.angle_gamma   90.00
#
_symmetry.space_group_name_H-M   'P 1'
#
loop_
_entity.id
_entity.type
_entity.pdbx_description
1 polymer ?
#
loop_
_entity_poly.entity_id
_entity_poly.type
_entity_poly.pdbx_seq_one_letter_code
_entity_poly.pdbx_strand_id
1 'polypeptide(L)'
;MSKCLANLMWIAKLAKHSKKRQKRRAFLRDEFLKLKSDPFQHASGEGGTVFDPAIQRYQAMKVSGFEYFKPSGKNIIHGLLLVVLPMTVFGYLLNRSRTNLEAKYRRGEVAYKDRGFKFI
;
A
#
# COMPACT_ATOMS: atom_id res chain seq x y z
N MET A 1 17.09 39.05 14.97
CA MET A 1 15.62 39.23 15.10
C MET A 1 14.77 38.53 14.03
N SER A 2 15.21 38.33 12.78
CA SER A 2 14.33 37.79 11.71
C SER A 2 13.91 36.31 11.87
N LYS A 3 14.75 35.43 12.44
CA LYS A 3 14.42 34.01 12.66
C LYS A 3 13.26 33.80 13.66
N CYS A 4 13.13 34.70 14.65
CA CYS A 4 12.04 34.64 15.65
C CYS A 4 10.68 34.99 15.02
N LEU A 5 10.64 36.05 14.20
CA LEU A 5 9.47 36.45 13.41
C LEU A 5 9.02 35.35 12.43
N ALA A 6 9.96 34.70 11.73
CA ALA A 6 9.66 33.59 10.83
C ALA A 6 9.04 32.39 11.56
N ASN A 7 9.55 32.06 12.75
CA ASN A 7 9.00 30.97 13.57
C ASN A 7 7.59 31.31 14.09
N LEU A 8 7.37 32.55 14.51
CA LEU A 8 6.06 33.03 14.98
C LEU A 8 5.01 33.03 13.85
N MET A 9 5.39 33.44 12.64
CA MET A 9 4.54 33.31 11.45
C MET A 9 4.22 31.85 11.10
N TRP A 10 5.19 30.94 11.23
CA TRP A 10 4.98 29.52 10.98
C TRP A 10 4.01 28.90 11.99
N ILE A 11 4.16 29.22 13.29
CA ILE A 11 3.25 28.79 14.35
C ILE A 11 1.84 29.34 14.12
N ALA A 12 1.71 30.63 13.78
CA ALA A 12 0.42 31.24 13.45
C ALA A 12 -0.25 30.55 12.24
N LYS A 13 0.54 30.22 11.21
CA LYS A 13 0.07 29.45 10.05
C LYS A 13 -0.41 28.07 10.49
N LEU A 14 0.35 27.33 11.27
CA LEU A 14 -0.06 26.01 11.79
C LEU A 14 -1.34 26.09 12.61
N ALA A 15 -1.45 27.05 13.52
CA ALA A 15 -2.64 27.28 14.32
C ALA A 15 -3.87 27.54 13.44
N LYS A 16 -3.71 28.33 12.36
CA LYS A 16 -4.77 28.54 11.34
C LYS A 16 -5.17 27.24 10.65
N HIS A 17 -4.22 26.38 10.27
CA HIS A 17 -4.50 25.10 9.63
C HIS A 17 -5.19 24.11 10.59
N SER A 18 -4.76 24.07 11.85
CA SER A 18 -5.38 23.30 12.92
C SER A 18 -6.85 23.69 13.11
N LYS A 19 -7.12 24.99 13.29
CA LYS A 19 -8.49 25.52 13.43
C LYS A 19 -9.38 25.15 12.22
N LYS A 20 -8.87 25.25 10.99
CA LYS A 20 -9.60 24.84 9.77
C LYS A 20 -9.91 23.34 9.74
N ARG A 21 -8.99 22.49 10.19
CA ARG A 21 -9.21 21.03 10.27
C ARG A 21 -10.24 20.69 11.35
N GLN A 22 -10.18 21.33 12.51
CA GLN A 22 -11.15 21.15 13.60
C GLN A 22 -12.56 21.54 13.15
N LYS A 23 -12.74 22.71 12.52
CA LYS A 23 -14.04 23.14 11.99
C LYS A 23 -14.65 22.14 11.01
N ARG A 24 -13.84 21.61 10.07
CA ARG A 24 -14.30 20.57 9.14
C ARG A 24 -14.69 19.26 9.83
N ARG A 25 -13.92 18.83 10.83
CA ARG A 25 -14.24 17.63 11.61
C ARG A 25 -15.53 17.79 12.40
N ALA A 26 -15.73 18.96 13.02
CA ALA A 26 -16.95 19.25 13.77
C ALA A 26 -18.17 19.22 12.85
N PHE A 27 -18.09 19.86 11.68
CA PHE A 27 -19.14 19.86 10.66
C PHE A 27 -19.51 18.44 10.21
N LEU A 28 -18.54 17.63 9.77
CA LEU A 28 -18.80 16.25 9.31
C LEU A 28 -19.33 15.35 10.42
N ARG A 29 -18.89 15.57 11.66
CA ARG A 29 -19.39 14.83 12.82
C ARG A 29 -20.85 15.18 13.12
N ASP A 30 -21.21 16.46 13.03
CA ASP A 30 -22.58 16.93 13.24
C ASP A 30 -23.53 16.35 12.18
N GLU A 31 -23.15 16.37 10.90
CA GLU A 31 -23.89 15.71 9.82
C GLU A 31 -24.07 14.22 10.08
N PHE A 32 -23.00 13.52 10.47
CA PHE A 32 -23.05 12.10 10.77
C PHE A 32 -23.95 11.78 11.97
N LEU A 33 -23.85 12.58 13.04
CA LEU A 33 -24.70 12.40 14.22
C LEU A 33 -26.17 12.61 13.88
N LYS A 34 -26.49 13.64 13.08
CA LYS A 34 -27.87 13.91 12.61
C LYS A 34 -28.45 12.72 11.84
N LEU A 35 -27.69 12.18 10.88
CA LEU A 35 -28.11 11.02 10.09
C LEU A 35 -28.21 9.75 10.92
N LYS A 36 -27.31 9.56 11.89
CA LYS A 36 -27.29 8.37 12.75
C LYS A 36 -28.39 8.38 13.81
N SER A 37 -28.73 9.55 14.35
CA SER A 37 -29.73 9.67 15.43
C SER A 37 -31.17 9.65 14.94
N ASP A 38 -31.41 9.73 13.62
CA ASP A 38 -32.76 9.71 13.05
C ASP A 38 -33.38 8.30 13.12
N PRO A 39 -34.47 8.11 13.87
CA PRO A 39 -35.09 6.80 14.07
C PRO A 39 -35.83 6.26 12.83
N PHE A 40 -36.18 7.12 11.86
CA PHE A 40 -36.94 6.72 10.68
C PHE A 40 -36.07 6.32 9.47
N GLN A 41 -34.75 6.31 9.63
CA GLN A 41 -33.80 5.93 8.56
C GLN A 41 -34.05 4.51 8.02
N HIS A 42 -34.56 3.60 8.85
CA HIS A 42 -34.93 2.25 8.43
C HIS A 42 -36.23 2.19 7.61
N ALA A 43 -37.11 3.20 7.73
CA ALA A 43 -38.37 3.26 6.99
C ALA A 43 -38.19 3.78 5.56
N SER A 44 -37.09 4.49 5.27
CA SER A 44 -36.77 5.10 3.97
C SER A 44 -36.30 4.09 2.89
N GLY A 45 -36.26 2.78 3.19
CA GLY A 45 -35.94 1.73 2.20
C GLY A 45 -34.45 1.47 1.94
N GLU A 46 -33.54 2.32 2.45
CA GLU A 46 -32.08 2.16 2.33
C GLU A 46 -31.43 1.48 3.56
N GLY A 47 -32.20 0.64 4.25
CA GLY A 47 -31.99 0.26 5.65
C GLY A 47 -30.66 -0.46 5.95
N GLY A 48 -29.85 0.17 6.81
CA GLY A 48 -28.86 -0.54 7.63
C GLY A 48 -27.71 0.32 8.15
N THR A 49 -27.20 1.25 7.35
CA THR A 49 -25.99 2.03 7.68
C THR A 49 -25.99 3.42 7.04
N VAL A 50 -25.46 4.42 7.75
CA VAL A 50 -25.23 5.77 7.19
C VAL A 50 -24.25 5.69 6.02
N PHE A 51 -24.68 6.12 4.84
CA PHE A 51 -23.84 6.15 3.65
C PHE A 51 -22.76 7.24 3.76
N ASP A 52 -21.49 6.87 3.66
CA ASP A 52 -20.37 7.81 3.62
C ASP A 52 -19.85 7.98 2.17
N PRO A 53 -20.08 9.15 1.52
CA PRO A 53 -19.59 9.40 0.17
C PRO A 53 -18.07 9.42 0.08
N ALA A 54 -17.34 9.71 1.16
CA ALA A 54 -15.89 9.69 1.17
C ALA A 54 -15.34 8.26 1.07
N ILE A 55 -15.96 7.30 1.76
CA ILE A 55 -15.60 5.88 1.66
C ILE A 55 -15.88 5.36 0.25
N GLN A 56 -17.05 5.68 -0.31
CA GLN A 56 -17.40 5.28 -1.67
C GLN A 56 -16.40 5.84 -2.70
N ARG A 57 -16.03 7.13 -2.60
CA ARG A 57 -15.04 7.74 -3.50
C ARG A 57 -13.65 7.10 -3.36
N TYR A 58 -13.26 6.75 -2.14
CA TYR A 58 -12.00 6.05 -1.90
C TYR A 58 -11.99 4.67 -2.56
N GLN A 59 -13.08 3.90 -2.42
CA GLN A 59 -13.24 2.61 -3.06
C GLN A 59 -13.22 2.75 -4.59
N ALA A 60 -13.97 3.71 -5.14
CA ALA A 60 -13.98 4.00 -6.57
C ALA A 60 -12.57 4.32 -7.10
N MET A 61 -11.80 5.17 -6.40
CA MET A 61 -10.41 5.51 -6.76
C MET A 61 -9.48 4.29 -6.80
N LYS A 62 -9.68 3.32 -5.89
CA LYS A 62 -8.86 2.09 -5.87
C LYS A 62 -9.14 1.21 -7.07
N VAL A 63 -10.40 1.11 -7.48
CA VAL A 63 -10.83 0.31 -8.63
C VAL A 63 -10.41 0.98 -9.94
N SER A 64 -10.60 2.29 -10.06
CA SER A 64 -10.25 3.08 -11.26
C SER A 64 -8.75 3.41 -11.38
N GLY A 65 -7.89 2.77 -10.59
CA GLY A 65 -6.47 3.09 -10.53
C GLY A 65 -5.74 2.92 -11.87
N PHE A 66 -6.19 1.98 -12.70
CA PHE A 66 -5.63 1.73 -14.03
C PHE A 66 -5.93 2.86 -15.02
N GLU A 67 -7.13 3.44 -14.97
CA GLU A 67 -7.55 4.52 -15.88
C GLU A 67 -6.72 5.80 -15.70
N TYR A 68 -6.28 6.06 -14.47
CA TYR A 68 -5.46 7.23 -14.13
C TYR A 68 -3.96 6.92 -14.09
N PHE A 69 -3.53 5.74 -14.56
CA PHE A 69 -2.12 5.39 -14.58
C PHE A 69 -1.35 6.26 -15.58
N LYS A 70 -0.27 6.88 -15.11
CA LYS A 70 0.66 7.64 -15.96
C LYS A 70 2.00 6.91 -16.03
N PRO A 71 2.49 6.53 -17.23
CA PRO A 71 3.82 5.97 -17.36
C PRO A 71 4.85 7.06 -16.99
N SER A 72 5.61 6.81 -15.93
CA SER A 72 6.67 7.69 -15.43
C SER A 72 7.92 6.86 -15.21
N GLY A 73 9.11 7.46 -15.33
CA GLY A 73 10.38 6.75 -15.12
C GLY A 73 10.44 6.05 -13.76
N LYS A 74 9.88 6.66 -12.71
CA LYS A 74 9.78 6.04 -11.37
C LYS A 74 8.91 4.78 -11.39
N ASN A 75 7.76 4.83 -12.05
CA ASN A 75 6.83 3.69 -12.14
C ASN A 75 7.45 2.51 -12.91
N ILE A 76 8.24 2.81 -13.95
CA ILE A 76 8.98 1.78 -14.71
C ILE A 76 10.03 1.11 -13.83
N ILE A 77 10.81 1.88 -13.08
CA ILE A 77 11.81 1.33 -12.14
C ILE A 77 11.12 0.44 -11.10
N HIS A 78 10.00 0.87 -10.54
CA HIS A 78 9.23 0.06 -9.60
C HIS A 78 8.74 -1.26 -10.24
N GLY A 79 8.24 -1.21 -11.48
CA GLY A 79 7.84 -2.41 -12.21
C GLY A 79 9.00 -3.37 -12.46
N LEU A 80 10.16 -2.86 -12.91
CA LEU A 80 11.34 -3.67 -13.18
C LEU A 80 11.89 -4.30 -11.89
N LEU A 81 11.95 -3.54 -10.80
CA LEU A 81 12.42 -4.03 -9.51
C LEU A 81 11.45 -5.06 -8.92
N LEU A 82 10.14 -4.83 -8.96
CA LEU A 82 9.18 -5.75 -8.34
C LEU A 82 8.96 -7.04 -9.15
N VAL A 83 9.13 -7.01 -10.47
CA VAL A 83 8.83 -8.16 -11.33
C VAL A 83 10.10 -8.84 -11.84
N VAL A 84 11.01 -8.08 -12.46
CA VAL A 84 12.16 -8.66 -13.17
C VAL A 84 13.24 -9.10 -12.18
N LEU A 85 13.49 -8.33 -11.14
CA LEU A 85 14.51 -8.66 -10.13
C LEU A 85 14.23 -9.99 -9.42
N PRO A 86 13.05 -10.26 -8.82
CA PRO A 86 12.83 -11.54 -8.14
C PRO A 86 12.87 -12.73 -9.11
N MET A 87 12.37 -12.56 -10.34
CA MET A 87 12.42 -13.60 -11.37
C MET A 87 13.86 -13.98 -11.72
N THR A 88 14.70 -12.98 -11.97
CA THR A 88 16.12 -13.19 -12.34
C THR A 88 16.95 -13.70 -11.17
N VAL A 89 16.75 -13.16 -9.97
CA VAL A 89 17.44 -13.61 -8.75
C VAL A 89 17.09 -15.05 -8.44
N PHE A 90 15.81 -15.42 -8.49
CA PHE A 90 15.39 -16.80 -8.25
C PHE A 90 15.99 -17.77 -9.28
N GLY A 91 15.93 -17.41 -10.57
CA GLY A 91 16.54 -18.22 -11.64
C GLY A 91 18.05 -18.40 -11.45
N TYR A 92 18.76 -17.34 -11.09
CA TYR A 92 20.19 -17.39 -10.81
C TYR A 92 20.53 -18.28 -9.61
N LEU A 93 19.82 -18.12 -8.50
CA LEU A 93 20.01 -18.92 -7.28
C LEU A 93 19.76 -20.41 -7.55
N LEU A 94 18.72 -20.72 -8.33
CA LEU A 94 18.40 -22.08 -8.73
C LEU A 94 19.50 -22.68 -9.63
N ASN A 95 19.96 -21.95 -10.63
CA ASN A 95 21.04 -22.43 -11.49
C ASN A 95 22.34 -22.66 -10.69
N ARG A 96 22.68 -21.72 -9.81
CA ARG A 96 23.85 -21.82 -8.93
C ARG A 96 23.76 -23.00 -7.97
N SER A 97 22.59 -23.27 -7.38
CA SER A 97 22.45 -24.42 -6.48
C SER A 97 22.60 -25.75 -7.22
N ARG A 98 22.00 -25.88 -8.41
CA ARG A 98 22.09 -27.08 -9.25
C ARG A 98 23.52 -27.36 -9.70
N THR A 99 24.18 -26.38 -10.31
CA THR A 99 25.57 -26.51 -10.78
C THR A 99 26.54 -26.87 -9.66
N ASN A 100 26.38 -26.28 -8.47
CA ASN A 100 27.21 -26.61 -7.31
C ASN A 100 26.98 -28.04 -6.83
N LEU A 101 25.72 -28.48 -6.77
CA LEU A 101 25.38 -29.86 -6.38
C LEU A 101 25.92 -30.87 -7.38
N GLU A 102 25.74 -30.62 -8.68
CA GLU A 102 26.29 -31.46 -9.75
C GLU A 102 27.82 -31.56 -9.66
N ALA A 103 28.50 -30.46 -9.40
CA ALA A 103 29.95 -30.45 -9.23
C ALA A 103 30.39 -31.27 -8.00
N LYS A 104 29.66 -31.19 -6.87
CA LYS A 104 29.90 -32.03 -5.68
C LYS A 104 29.73 -33.51 -5.97
N TYR A 105 28.72 -33.87 -6.77
CA TYR A 105 28.49 -35.26 -7.18
C TYR A 105 29.61 -35.79 -8.08
N ARG A 106 30.11 -34.97 -9.02
CA ARG A 106 31.23 -35.34 -9.91
C ARG A 106 32.56 -35.52 -9.17
N ARG A 107 32.80 -34.72 -8.12
CA ARG A 107 33.99 -34.84 -7.27
C ARG A 107 33.92 -36.01 -6.27
N GLY A 108 32.76 -36.65 -6.12
CA GLY A 108 32.58 -37.74 -5.16
C GLY A 108 32.46 -37.29 -3.70
N GLU A 109 32.25 -35.99 -3.44
CA GLU A 109 32.16 -35.43 -2.08
C GLU A 109 30.88 -35.86 -1.34
N VAL A 110 29.85 -36.29 -2.07
CA VAL A 110 28.58 -36.74 -1.50
C VAL A 110 28.42 -38.24 -1.71
N ALA A 111 28.32 -38.98 -0.60
CA ALA A 111 28.09 -40.41 -0.64
C ALA A 111 26.77 -40.73 -1.35
N TYR A 112 26.70 -41.89 -2.02
CA TYR A 112 25.54 -42.29 -2.81
C TYR A 112 24.23 -42.34 -2.01
N LYS A 113 24.31 -42.65 -0.70
CA LYS A 113 23.16 -42.68 0.21
C LYS A 113 22.57 -41.29 0.52
N ASP A 114 23.37 -40.23 0.44
CA ASP A 114 23.01 -38.87 0.86
C ASP A 114 22.54 -37.99 -0.32
N ARG A 115 22.33 -38.59 -1.50
CA ARG A 115 21.83 -37.90 -2.69
C ARG A 115 20.31 -37.70 -2.60
N GLY A 116 19.86 -36.45 -2.81
CA GLY A 116 18.44 -36.09 -2.69
C GLY A 116 17.51 -36.71 -3.73
N PHE A 117 18.02 -37.07 -4.91
CA PHE A 117 17.27 -37.74 -5.99
C PHE A 117 17.89 -39.10 -6.28
N LYS A 118 17.63 -40.09 -5.42
CA LYS A 118 18.25 -41.42 -5.51
C LYS A 118 17.51 -42.38 -6.45
N PHE A 119 16.19 -42.22 -6.61
CA PHE A 119 15.30 -43.21 -7.24
C PHE A 119 14.31 -42.61 -8.27
N ILE A 120 14.62 -41.45 -8.82
CA ILE A 120 13.87 -40.80 -9.90
C ILE A 120 14.81 -40.64 -11.10
#